data_AF-A0A8I0N206-F1
#
_entry.id   AF-A0A8I0N206-F1
#
_cell.length_a   1.000
_cell.length_b   1.000
_cell.length_c   1.000
_cell.angle_alpha   90.00
_cell.angle_beta   90.00
_cell.angle_gamma   90.00
#
_symmetry.space_group_name_H-M   'P 1'
#
loop_
_entity.id
_entity.type
_entity.pdbx_description
1 polymer ?
#
loop_
_entity_poly.entity_id
_entity_poly.type
_entity_poly.pdbx_seq_one_letter_code
_entity_poly.pdbx_strand_id
1 'polypeptide(L)'
;MYWQRGQLDTWQQLQADGALQVRVSLGLWAYPQANDERQIRALKSMYNVTPDSMLKIDQIKFYMDGILINTTAAMKAPYHIDLLARSENRGLNYFTQARLEKYLKALEPSGFDFNIHAIGDRGVHEALNAISTASNGKARHRLTHVEVIDPSDYKKFAELGVIADAQVAGEFAQPSHWQEMQPLLGRKRAGSLVPIKGLLDHGAMLTLSSDWNVSTLNPFVGIANAISRQPEAISLAQAIAAYTINAAYAMRQDDIVGSLEAGKQADFIILQNNLFELTAEEIKATKVEQTWVNGKRRN
;
A
#
# COMPACT_ATOMS: atom_id res chain seq x y z
N MET A 1 2.87 -1.99 12.11
CA MET A 1 3.53 -2.71 13.23
C MET A 1 3.07 -2.12 14.56
N TYR A 2 2.57 -2.99 15.45
CA TYR A 2 1.99 -2.61 16.75
C TYR A 2 3.10 -2.41 17.79
N TRP A 3 3.74 -1.25 17.78
CA TRP A 3 4.88 -0.93 18.66
C TRP A 3 4.52 -0.92 20.14
N GLN A 4 3.27 -0.65 20.53
CA GLN A 4 2.83 -0.77 21.93
C GLN A 4 2.66 -2.23 22.40
N ARG A 5 2.85 -3.20 21.50
CA ARG A 5 2.70 -4.63 21.78
C ARG A 5 4.02 -5.39 21.58
N GLY A 6 5.17 -4.70 21.69
CA GLY A 6 6.51 -5.31 21.60
C GLY A 6 6.94 -5.76 20.20
N GLN A 7 6.14 -5.50 19.16
CA GLN A 7 6.50 -5.94 17.80
C GLN A 7 7.73 -5.23 17.25
N LEU A 8 8.02 -4.00 17.70
CA LEU A 8 9.21 -3.27 17.28
C LEU A 8 10.49 -3.95 17.78
N ASP A 9 10.48 -4.34 19.05
CA ASP A 9 11.60 -4.97 19.72
C ASP A 9 11.98 -6.28 19.03
N THR A 10 11.01 -7.05 18.53
CA THR A 10 11.24 -8.26 17.74
C THR A 10 12.05 -7.98 16.47
N TRP A 11 11.71 -6.94 15.71
CA TRP A 11 12.44 -6.59 14.49
C TRP A 11 13.84 -6.06 14.78
N GLN A 12 13.97 -5.26 15.85
CA GLN A 12 15.27 -4.76 16.28
C GLN A 12 16.19 -5.89 16.75
N GLN A 13 15.65 -6.88 17.46
CA GLN A 13 16.38 -8.07 17.86
C GLN A 13 16.84 -8.89 16.64
N LEU A 14 15.96 -9.13 15.66
CA LEU A 14 16.34 -9.80 14.41
C LEU A 14 17.46 -9.08 13.66
N GLN A 15 17.47 -7.74 13.67
CA GLN A 15 18.57 -6.96 13.10
C GLN A 15 19.85 -7.14 13.92
N ALA A 16 19.79 -7.03 15.24
CA ALA A 16 20.94 -7.17 16.13
C ALA A 16 21.59 -8.56 16.03
N ASP A 17 20.79 -9.59 15.83
CA ASP A 17 21.23 -10.98 15.66
C ASP A 17 21.74 -11.27 14.24
N GLY A 18 21.64 -10.31 13.30
CA GLY A 18 22.01 -10.53 11.89
C GLY A 18 21.10 -11.53 11.17
N ALA A 19 19.88 -11.74 11.67
CA ALA A 19 18.94 -12.75 11.19
C ALA A 19 18.02 -12.27 10.05
N LEU A 20 18.04 -10.97 9.71
CA LEU A 20 17.23 -10.43 8.61
C LEU A 20 17.69 -10.94 7.25
N GLN A 21 16.79 -11.63 6.54
CA GLN A 21 17.01 -12.12 5.17
C GLN A 21 16.32 -11.29 4.10
N VAL A 22 15.46 -10.36 4.50
CA VAL A 22 14.70 -9.46 3.63
C VAL A 22 14.85 -8.02 4.10
N ARG A 23 14.72 -7.07 3.17
CA ARG A 23 14.69 -5.64 3.50
C ARG A 23 13.33 -5.27 4.05
N VAL A 24 13.33 -4.49 5.12
CA VAL A 24 12.14 -4.15 5.89
C VAL A 24 12.09 -2.66 6.13
N SER A 25 11.04 -2.01 5.65
CA SER A 25 10.67 -0.64 6.02
C SER A 25 9.43 -0.72 6.92
N LEU A 26 9.59 -0.41 8.20
CA LEU A 26 8.57 -0.61 9.22
C LEU A 26 7.65 0.59 9.36
N GLY A 27 6.36 0.33 9.16
CA GLY A 27 5.26 1.24 9.50
C GLY A 27 4.89 1.16 10.98
N LEU A 28 5.19 2.19 11.76
CA LEU A 28 4.72 2.32 13.14
C LEU A 28 3.23 2.66 13.15
N TRP A 29 2.42 1.85 13.83
CA TRP A 29 0.97 2.04 13.89
C TRP A 29 0.58 3.31 14.67
N ALA A 30 -0.21 4.19 14.07
CA ALA A 30 -0.88 5.28 14.77
C ALA A 30 -2.22 4.77 15.35
N TYR A 31 -2.33 4.73 16.68
CA TYR A 31 -3.50 4.26 17.41
C TYR A 31 -4.59 5.36 17.46
N PRO A 32 -5.78 5.13 16.89
CA PRO A 32 -6.86 6.12 16.85
C PRO A 32 -7.26 6.67 18.22
N GLN A 33 -7.28 5.82 19.24
CA GLN A 33 -7.75 6.18 20.58
C GLN A 33 -6.65 6.73 21.50
N ALA A 34 -5.40 6.77 21.05
CA ALA A 34 -4.32 7.30 21.87
C ALA A 34 -4.33 8.85 21.88
N ASN A 35 -3.82 9.43 22.97
CA ASN A 35 -3.56 10.86 23.05
C ASN A 35 -2.53 11.27 22.00
N ASP A 36 -2.89 12.24 21.16
CA ASP A 36 -2.08 12.68 20.01
C ASP A 36 -0.68 13.12 20.41
N GLU A 37 -0.55 14.00 21.39
CA GLU A 37 0.75 14.59 21.74
C GLU A 37 1.72 13.55 22.26
N ARG A 38 1.25 12.68 23.16
CA ARG A 38 2.05 11.57 23.69
C ARG A 38 2.45 10.62 22.57
N GLN A 39 1.51 10.26 21.70
CA GLN A 39 1.75 9.33 20.60
C GLN A 39 2.73 9.91 19.57
N ILE A 40 2.55 11.16 19.14
CA ILE A 40 3.45 11.83 18.19
C ILE A 40 4.87 11.88 18.75
N ARG A 41 5.05 12.24 20.03
CA ARG A 41 6.38 12.21 20.68
C ARG A 41 7.00 10.82 20.64
N ALA A 42 6.24 9.78 20.98
CA ALA A 42 6.72 8.40 20.95
C ALA A 42 7.08 7.91 19.54
N LEU A 43 6.22 8.20 18.56
CA LEU A 43 6.49 7.87 17.14
C LEU A 43 7.78 8.54 16.67
N LYS A 44 7.95 9.83 16.97
CA LYS A 44 9.14 10.59 16.61
C LYS A 44 10.42 10.02 17.21
N SER A 45 10.41 9.58 18.46
CA SER A 45 11.60 8.99 19.11
C SER A 45 12.00 7.62 18.55
N MET A 46 11.11 6.93 17.82
CA MET A 46 11.40 5.63 17.22
C MET A 46 11.86 5.72 15.77
N TYR A 47 11.90 6.91 15.16
CA TYR A 47 12.46 7.08 13.82
C TYR A 47 13.92 6.61 13.82
N ASN A 48 14.25 5.69 12.92
CA ASN A 48 15.61 5.19 12.80
C ASN A 48 15.87 4.73 11.37
N VAL A 49 16.74 5.44 10.67
CA VAL A 49 17.22 5.09 9.34
C VAL A 49 18.74 5.13 9.37
N THR A 50 19.33 4.00 9.02
CA THR A 50 20.76 3.92 8.72
C THR A 50 20.90 3.59 7.22
N PRO A 51 21.79 4.28 6.48
CA PRO A 51 22.09 3.93 5.10
C PRO A 51 22.39 2.43 4.96
N ASP A 52 21.91 1.81 3.87
CA ASP A 52 22.10 0.39 3.54
C ASP A 52 21.58 -0.65 4.56
N SER A 53 20.92 -0.23 5.64
CA SER A 53 20.35 -1.15 6.60
C SER A 53 19.23 -1.99 5.99
N MET A 54 19.21 -3.28 6.34
CA MET A 54 18.12 -4.20 6.02
C MET A 54 16.83 -3.85 6.78
N LEU A 55 16.91 -3.13 7.89
CA LEU A 55 15.74 -2.64 8.62
C LEU A 55 15.79 -1.12 8.76
N LYS A 56 14.69 -0.48 8.33
CA LYS A 56 14.40 0.96 8.47
C LYS A 56 13.11 1.13 9.28
N ILE A 57 13.09 2.13 10.15
CA ILE A 57 11.89 2.56 10.88
C ILE A 57 11.58 3.99 10.44
N ASP A 58 10.86 4.07 9.33
CA ASP A 58 10.70 5.30 8.54
C ASP A 58 9.29 5.51 8.01
N GLN A 59 8.35 4.64 8.37
CA GLN A 59 6.96 4.73 7.93
C GLN A 59 6.03 4.89 9.12
N ILE A 60 4.93 5.62 8.93
CA ILE A 60 3.77 5.59 9.82
C ILE A 60 2.66 4.80 9.12
N LYS A 61 2.15 3.74 9.76
CA LYS A 61 0.92 3.09 9.32
C LYS A 61 -0.26 3.82 9.97
N PHE A 62 -1.10 4.42 9.15
CA PHE A 62 -2.22 5.24 9.55
C PHE A 62 -3.50 4.67 8.94
N TYR A 63 -4.65 4.77 9.61
CA TYR A 63 -5.92 4.31 9.06
C TYR A 63 -6.91 5.46 8.99
N MET A 64 -7.36 5.80 7.79
CA MET A 64 -8.46 6.74 7.62
C MET A 64 -9.79 6.07 7.93
N ASP A 65 -10.00 4.87 7.42
CA ASP A 65 -11.29 4.18 7.48
C ASP A 65 -11.17 2.66 7.69
N GLY A 66 -12.31 1.96 7.61
CA GLY A 66 -12.41 0.52 7.71
C GLY A 66 -12.45 -0.19 6.36
N ILE A 67 -13.30 -1.22 6.24
CA ILE A 67 -13.42 -2.09 5.06
C ILE A 67 -14.88 -2.09 4.55
N LEU A 68 -15.08 -2.41 3.26
CA LEU A 68 -16.39 -2.39 2.62
C LEU A 68 -17.37 -3.39 3.24
N ILE A 69 -16.94 -4.64 3.47
CA ILE A 69 -17.82 -5.74 3.92
C ILE A 69 -18.45 -5.49 5.29
N ASN A 70 -17.79 -4.70 6.14
CA ASN A 70 -18.30 -4.30 7.45
C ASN A 70 -19.07 -2.97 7.41
N THR A 71 -19.23 -2.36 6.23
CA THR A 71 -19.78 -1.01 6.04
C THR A 71 -19.02 0.07 6.81
N THR A 72 -17.72 -0.14 7.04
CA THR A 72 -16.87 0.77 7.83
C THR A 72 -15.91 1.60 6.99
N ALA A 73 -15.65 1.23 5.73
CA ALA A 73 -14.92 2.10 4.81
C ALA A 73 -15.69 3.41 4.56
N ALA A 74 -14.98 4.53 4.51
CA ALA A 74 -15.54 5.87 4.50
C ALA A 74 -16.03 6.23 3.10
N MET A 75 -17.35 6.32 2.92
CA MET A 75 -17.97 6.55 1.62
C MET A 75 -18.54 7.97 1.48
N LYS A 76 -18.53 8.56 0.27
CA LYS A 76 -19.16 9.86 0.00
C LYS A 76 -20.69 9.74 0.04
N ALA A 77 -21.24 8.69 -0.55
CA ALA A 77 -22.66 8.35 -0.52
C ALA A 77 -22.94 7.19 0.47
N PRO A 78 -24.13 7.12 1.09
CA PRO A 78 -24.47 6.05 2.03
C PRO A 78 -24.33 4.64 1.45
N TYR A 79 -24.05 3.67 2.33
CA TYR A 79 -24.26 2.25 2.06
C TYR A 79 -25.76 1.97 1.94
N HIS A 80 -26.12 0.99 1.10
CA HIS A 80 -27.51 0.54 0.96
C HIS A 80 -27.96 -0.38 2.11
N ILE A 81 -27.00 -1.05 2.75
CA ILE A 81 -27.20 -1.86 3.96
C ILE A 81 -26.42 -1.20 5.08
N ASP A 82 -27.05 -1.04 6.23
CA ASP A 82 -26.42 -0.48 7.41
C ASP A 82 -26.12 -1.57 8.45
N LEU A 83 -24.85 -1.89 8.64
CA LEU A 83 -24.39 -2.82 9.68
C LEU A 83 -23.92 -2.11 10.95
N LEU A 84 -23.96 -0.78 11.00
CA LEU A 84 -23.51 0.03 12.13
C LEU A 84 -24.68 0.58 12.96
N ALA A 85 -25.93 0.34 12.54
CA ALA A 85 -27.13 0.91 13.13
C ALA A 85 -27.08 2.46 13.18
N ARG A 86 -26.65 3.08 12.09
CA ARG A 86 -26.55 4.53 11.86
C ARG A 86 -27.38 4.93 10.64
N SER A 87 -28.27 5.90 10.80
CA SER A 87 -28.97 6.51 9.67
C SER A 87 -27.97 7.09 8.66
N GLU A 88 -28.18 6.83 7.36
CA GLU A 88 -27.26 7.22 6.29
C GLU A 88 -25.80 6.77 6.55
N ASN A 89 -25.60 5.51 6.92
CA ASN A 89 -24.27 4.97 7.17
C ASN A 89 -23.33 5.23 5.97
N ARG A 90 -22.29 6.06 6.19
CA ARG A 90 -21.23 6.41 5.24
C ARG A 90 -19.87 5.88 5.71
N GLY A 91 -19.88 4.83 6.53
CA GLY A 91 -18.70 4.29 7.20
C GLY A 91 -18.09 5.21 8.23
N LEU A 92 -16.91 4.83 8.70
CA LEU A 92 -16.23 5.43 9.84
C LEU A 92 -14.96 6.13 9.41
N ASN A 93 -14.64 7.23 10.09
CA ASN A 93 -13.30 7.80 10.08
C ASN A 93 -12.62 7.39 11.41
N TYR A 94 -11.55 6.60 11.36
CA TYR A 94 -10.75 6.30 12.56
C TYR A 94 -9.89 7.50 12.95
N PHE A 95 -9.43 8.26 11.96
CA PHE A 95 -8.87 9.59 12.13
C PHE A 95 -9.59 10.55 11.18
N THR A 96 -9.79 11.79 11.62
CA THR A 96 -10.33 12.85 10.76
C THR A 96 -9.23 13.41 9.86
N GLN A 97 -9.60 14.04 8.75
CA GLN A 97 -8.67 14.78 7.87
C GLN A 97 -7.75 15.71 8.67
N ALA A 98 -8.32 16.59 9.50
CA ALA A 98 -7.55 17.53 10.33
C ALA A 98 -6.57 16.84 11.29
N ARG A 99 -6.92 15.64 11.76
CA ARG A 99 -6.05 14.85 12.63
C ARG A 99 -4.92 14.19 11.84
N LEU A 100 -5.16 13.71 10.61
CA LEU A 100 -4.09 13.30 9.71
C LEU A 100 -3.14 14.47 9.38
N GLU A 101 -3.67 15.65 9.04
CA GLU A 101 -2.86 16.85 8.79
C GLU A 101 -1.94 17.19 9.96
N LYS A 102 -2.45 17.09 11.20
CA LYS A 102 -1.66 17.29 12.42
C LYS A 102 -0.48 16.32 12.52
N TYR A 103 -0.69 15.04 12.18
CA TYR A 103 0.35 14.02 12.24
C TYR A 103 1.38 14.21 11.13
N LEU A 104 0.93 14.51 9.89
CA LEU A 104 1.81 14.83 8.76
C LEU A 104 2.75 15.97 9.13
N LYS A 105 2.21 17.11 9.59
CA LYS A 105 3.00 18.29 10.01
C LYS A 105 4.03 17.98 11.10
N ALA A 106 3.71 17.07 12.01
CA ALA A 106 4.57 16.76 13.15
C ALA A 106 5.66 15.72 12.86
N LEU A 107 5.36 14.73 12.01
CA LEU A 107 6.21 13.55 11.81
C LEU A 107 6.98 13.59 10.49
N GLU A 108 6.40 14.13 9.42
CA GLU A 108 7.06 14.23 8.10
C GLU A 108 8.42 14.96 8.16
N PRO A 109 8.60 16.08 8.91
CA PRO A 109 9.90 16.74 9.02
C PRO A 109 11.01 15.88 9.66
N SER A 110 10.64 14.79 10.33
CA SER A 110 11.61 13.84 10.90
C SER A 110 12.08 12.81 9.86
N GLY A 111 11.51 12.82 8.65
CA GLY A 111 11.79 11.89 7.56
C GLY A 111 10.80 10.74 7.43
N PHE A 112 9.68 10.75 8.16
CA PHE A 112 8.64 9.73 8.04
C PHE A 112 7.83 9.91 6.75
N ASP A 113 7.65 8.82 6.00
CA ASP A 113 6.57 8.72 5.04
C ASP A 113 5.35 8.02 5.68
N PHE A 114 4.18 8.12 5.05
CA PHE A 114 2.92 7.60 5.60
C PHE A 114 2.36 6.55 4.66
N ASN A 115 2.05 5.38 5.23
CA ASN A 115 1.22 4.36 4.64
C ASN A 115 -0.19 4.49 5.22
N ILE A 116 -1.09 5.07 4.43
CA ILE A 116 -2.44 5.45 4.86
C ILE A 116 -3.43 4.44 4.30
N HIS A 117 -4.02 3.62 5.15
CA HIS A 117 -5.17 2.79 4.79
C HIS A 117 -6.34 3.69 4.44
N ALA A 118 -6.82 3.57 3.19
CA ALA A 118 -7.98 4.28 2.68
C ALA A 118 -8.68 3.40 1.63
N ILE A 119 -9.86 2.88 1.96
CA ILE A 119 -10.63 1.99 1.09
C ILE A 119 -11.76 2.72 0.38
N GLY A 120 -12.53 3.52 1.11
CA GLY A 120 -13.69 4.21 0.58
C GLY A 120 -13.33 5.55 -0.08
N ASP A 121 -14.19 6.00 -0.99
CA ASP A 121 -13.97 7.21 -1.79
C ASP A 121 -13.90 8.50 -0.95
N ARG A 122 -14.59 8.57 0.19
CA ARG A 122 -14.41 9.69 1.14
C ARG A 122 -13.07 9.57 1.88
N GLY A 123 -12.69 8.37 2.31
CA GLY A 123 -11.42 8.14 3.01
C GLY A 123 -10.22 8.52 2.14
N VAL A 124 -10.23 8.12 0.87
CA VAL A 124 -9.23 8.50 -0.14
C VAL A 124 -9.20 10.02 -0.35
N HIS A 125 -10.36 10.64 -0.56
CA HIS A 125 -10.48 12.08 -0.78
C HIS A 125 -9.92 12.91 0.39
N GLU A 126 -10.30 12.56 1.62
CA GLU A 126 -9.83 13.23 2.83
C GLU A 126 -8.32 13.03 3.03
N ALA A 127 -7.78 11.83 2.77
CA ALA A 127 -6.35 11.58 2.85
C ALA A 127 -5.55 12.45 1.86
N LEU A 128 -6.00 12.54 0.60
CA LEU A 128 -5.37 13.38 -0.42
C LEU A 128 -5.44 14.87 -0.05
N ASN A 129 -6.57 15.34 0.47
CA ASN A 129 -6.70 16.72 0.94
C ASN A 129 -5.79 17.02 2.13
N ALA A 130 -5.65 16.08 3.08
CA ALA A 130 -4.73 16.23 4.20
C ALA A 130 -3.28 16.34 3.72
N ILE A 131 -2.86 15.48 2.78
CA ILE A 131 -1.52 15.53 2.17
C ILE A 131 -1.30 16.85 1.44
N SER A 132 -2.25 17.26 0.60
CA SER A 132 -2.20 18.54 -0.13
C SER A 132 -2.04 19.75 0.79
N THR A 133 -2.65 19.70 1.98
CA THR A 133 -2.64 20.80 2.96
C THR A 133 -1.39 20.80 3.85
N ALA A 134 -0.90 19.61 4.22
CA ALA A 134 0.06 19.45 5.32
C ALA A 134 1.47 19.05 4.87
N SER A 135 1.60 18.40 3.72
CA SER A 135 2.88 17.86 3.26
C SER A 135 3.76 18.93 2.63
N ASN A 136 5.08 18.75 2.73
CA ASN A 136 6.06 19.58 2.02
C ASN A 136 6.36 19.08 0.59
N GLY A 137 5.71 17.99 0.15
CA GLY A 137 5.84 17.42 -1.19
C GLY A 137 7.11 16.59 -1.44
N LYS A 138 7.98 16.42 -0.44
CA LYS A 138 9.20 15.58 -0.52
C LYS A 138 9.00 14.18 0.06
N ALA A 139 7.92 13.98 0.80
CA ALA A 139 7.56 12.69 1.37
C ALA A 139 6.96 11.76 0.32
N ARG A 140 7.22 10.46 0.44
CA ARG A 140 6.71 9.41 -0.46
C ARG A 140 5.50 8.75 0.16
N HIS A 141 4.49 9.56 0.49
CA HIS A 141 3.25 9.06 1.07
C HIS A 141 2.53 8.11 0.10
N ARG A 142 1.89 7.10 0.66
CA ARG A 142 1.08 6.15 -0.09
C ARG A 142 -0.28 5.97 0.56
N LEU A 143 -1.31 5.88 -0.28
CA LEU A 143 -2.62 5.40 0.13
C LEU A 143 -2.69 3.92 -0.25
N THR A 144 -3.03 3.07 0.71
CA THR A 144 -3.10 1.63 0.52
C THR A 144 -4.55 1.13 0.47
N HIS A 145 -4.75 0.06 -0.29
CA HIS A 145 -6.01 -0.55 -0.71
C HIS A 145 -6.70 0.17 -1.86
N VAL A 146 -7.07 1.44 -1.68
CA VAL A 146 -7.65 2.31 -2.73
C VAL A 146 -8.76 1.60 -3.54
N GLU A 147 -9.66 0.89 -2.85
CA GLU A 147 -10.63 0.00 -3.50
C GLU A 147 -11.75 0.76 -4.21
N VAL A 148 -12.27 1.82 -3.60
CA VAL A 148 -13.26 2.70 -4.22
C VAL A 148 -12.71 4.11 -4.20
N ILE A 149 -12.54 4.69 -5.39
CA ILE A 149 -12.01 6.03 -5.55
C ILE A 149 -12.99 6.82 -6.42
N ASP A 150 -13.26 8.05 -6.03
CA ASP A 150 -13.97 8.98 -6.90
C ASP A 150 -13.06 9.34 -8.08
N PRO A 151 -13.51 9.20 -9.34
CA PRO A 151 -12.68 9.52 -10.51
C PRO A 151 -12.08 10.93 -10.50
N SER A 152 -12.74 11.90 -9.83
CA SER A 152 -12.21 13.26 -9.68
C SER A 152 -10.93 13.33 -8.83
N ASP A 153 -10.63 12.29 -8.05
CA ASP A 153 -9.45 12.20 -7.19
C ASP A 153 -8.28 11.45 -7.86
N TYR A 154 -8.46 10.80 -9.02
CA TYR A 154 -7.36 10.06 -9.70
C TYR A 154 -6.16 10.96 -10.02
N LYS A 155 -6.40 12.12 -10.62
CA LYS A 155 -5.34 13.05 -11.03
C LYS A 155 -4.54 13.58 -9.83
N LYS A 156 -5.17 13.68 -8.65
CA LYS A 156 -4.52 14.20 -7.45
C LYS A 156 -3.38 13.30 -6.96
N PHE A 157 -3.43 11.99 -7.22
CA PHE A 157 -2.31 11.10 -6.90
C PHE A 157 -1.02 11.56 -7.59
N ALA A 158 -1.10 11.83 -8.90
CA ALA A 158 0.03 12.33 -9.68
C ALA A 158 0.44 13.75 -9.25
N GLU A 159 -0.52 14.66 -9.12
CA GLU A 159 -0.26 16.07 -8.76
C GLU A 159 0.44 16.22 -7.40
N LEU A 160 0.11 15.34 -6.45
CA LEU A 160 0.66 15.35 -5.09
C LEU A 160 1.88 14.42 -4.92
N GLY A 161 2.25 13.63 -5.95
CA GLY A 161 3.28 12.60 -5.83
C GLY A 161 2.91 11.47 -4.85
N VAL A 162 1.62 11.24 -4.63
CA VAL A 162 1.10 10.20 -3.75
C VAL A 162 1.07 8.87 -4.51
N ILE A 163 1.63 7.84 -3.88
CA ILE A 163 1.68 6.49 -4.42
C ILE A 163 0.33 5.81 -4.16
N ALA A 164 -0.27 5.22 -5.19
CA ALA A 164 -1.38 4.30 -5.03
C ALA A 164 -0.82 2.89 -4.77
N ASP A 165 -1.09 2.33 -3.59
CA ASP A 165 -0.68 0.98 -3.22
C ASP A 165 -1.89 0.05 -3.22
N ALA A 166 -1.94 -0.90 -4.15
CA ALA A 166 -3.12 -1.74 -4.37
C ALA A 166 -2.83 -3.22 -4.16
N GLN A 167 -3.83 -3.94 -3.64
CA GLN A 167 -3.76 -5.41 -3.49
C GLN A 167 -4.73 -6.06 -4.45
N VAL A 168 -4.16 -6.81 -5.41
CA VAL A 168 -4.92 -7.47 -6.47
C VAL A 168 -4.74 -8.99 -6.45
N ALA A 169 -3.97 -9.52 -5.51
CA ALA A 169 -3.73 -10.96 -5.37
C ALA A 169 -4.97 -11.72 -4.83
N GLY A 170 -5.80 -11.07 -4.01
CA GLY A 170 -6.99 -11.66 -3.43
C GLY A 170 -8.16 -11.81 -4.41
N GLU A 171 -9.00 -12.81 -4.18
CA GLU A 171 -10.19 -13.09 -4.99
C GLU A 171 -11.18 -11.92 -4.98
N PHE A 172 -11.34 -11.26 -3.81
CA PHE A 172 -12.21 -10.08 -3.64
C PHE A 172 -11.97 -8.98 -4.67
N ALA A 173 -10.76 -8.95 -5.21
CA ALA A 173 -10.33 -7.92 -6.11
C ALA A 173 -10.72 -8.26 -7.57
N GLN A 174 -11.00 -9.52 -7.93
CA GLN A 174 -11.25 -9.91 -9.33
C GLN A 174 -12.61 -9.40 -9.85
N PRO A 175 -12.72 -9.10 -11.16
CA PRO A 175 -13.97 -8.62 -11.76
C PRO A 175 -15.20 -9.51 -11.53
N SER A 176 -15.01 -10.83 -11.43
CA SER A 176 -16.09 -11.77 -11.12
C SER A 176 -16.70 -11.56 -9.73
N HIS A 177 -15.92 -11.05 -8.77
CA HIS A 177 -16.34 -10.82 -7.38
C HIS A 177 -16.83 -9.39 -7.13
N TRP A 178 -16.61 -8.45 -8.06
CA TRP A 178 -17.07 -7.06 -7.92
C TRP A 178 -18.58 -6.93 -7.67
N GLN A 179 -19.38 -7.81 -8.29
CA GLN A 179 -20.83 -7.82 -8.13
C GLN A 179 -21.26 -8.13 -6.69
N GLU A 180 -20.42 -8.79 -5.89
CA GLU A 180 -20.71 -9.11 -4.49
C GLU A 180 -20.84 -7.86 -3.61
N MET A 181 -20.24 -6.74 -4.02
CA MET A 181 -20.38 -5.45 -3.32
C MET A 181 -21.63 -4.66 -3.73
N GLN A 182 -22.41 -5.11 -4.73
CA GLN A 182 -23.61 -4.38 -5.17
C GLN A 182 -24.69 -4.23 -4.10
N PRO A 183 -24.97 -5.23 -3.24
CA PRO A 183 -25.92 -5.04 -2.14
C PRO A 183 -25.50 -3.94 -1.17
N LEU A 184 -24.20 -3.67 -1.04
CA LEU A 184 -23.66 -2.64 -0.16
C LEU A 184 -23.54 -1.26 -0.83
N LEU A 185 -23.05 -1.23 -2.07
CA LEU A 185 -22.63 0.00 -2.76
C LEU A 185 -23.53 0.40 -3.95
N GLY A 186 -24.33 -0.52 -4.45
CA GLY A 186 -25.01 -0.39 -5.73
C GLY A 186 -24.09 -0.61 -6.94
N ARG A 187 -24.71 -0.87 -8.09
CA ARG A 187 -24.03 -1.30 -9.33
C ARG A 187 -22.92 -0.36 -9.81
N LYS A 188 -23.13 0.95 -9.72
CA LYS A 188 -22.16 1.94 -10.24
C LYS A 188 -20.83 1.91 -9.46
N ARG A 189 -20.89 1.91 -8.13
CA ARG A 189 -19.71 1.95 -7.25
C ARG A 189 -18.99 0.61 -7.15
N ALA A 190 -19.76 -0.49 -7.20
CA ALA A 190 -19.20 -1.83 -7.22
C ALA A 190 -18.64 -2.24 -8.59
N GLY A 191 -18.85 -1.45 -9.65
CA GLY A 191 -18.55 -1.86 -11.03
C GLY A 191 -17.09 -1.78 -11.46
N SER A 192 -16.22 -1.18 -10.65
CA SER A 192 -14.77 -1.13 -10.88
C SER A 192 -14.05 -0.94 -9.56
N LEU A 193 -13.82 -2.05 -8.83
CA LEU A 193 -13.08 -2.03 -7.56
C LEU A 193 -11.58 -2.12 -7.82
N VAL A 194 -10.80 -1.39 -7.02
CA VAL A 194 -9.33 -1.32 -7.10
C VAL A 194 -8.88 -0.85 -8.49
N PRO A 195 -9.20 0.41 -8.88
CA PRO A 195 -9.08 0.92 -10.25
C PRO A 195 -7.64 1.28 -10.65
N ILE A 196 -6.77 0.27 -10.71
CA ILE A 196 -5.33 0.45 -10.94
C ILE A 196 -5.01 1.01 -12.33
N LYS A 197 -5.80 0.68 -13.37
CA LYS A 197 -5.58 1.21 -14.71
C LYS A 197 -6.02 2.67 -14.74
N GLY A 198 -7.17 2.98 -14.15
CA GLY A 198 -7.65 4.35 -14.01
C GLY A 198 -6.62 5.27 -13.35
N LEU A 199 -5.98 4.81 -12.27
CA LEU A 199 -4.91 5.53 -11.60
C LEU A 199 -3.66 5.75 -12.49
N LEU A 200 -3.18 4.69 -13.16
CA LEU A 200 -2.03 4.79 -14.07
C LEU A 200 -2.29 5.70 -15.27
N ASP A 201 -3.48 5.62 -15.87
CA ASP A 201 -3.88 6.48 -17.00
C ASP A 201 -3.88 7.96 -16.62
N HIS A 202 -4.04 8.28 -15.33
CA HIS A 202 -3.97 9.64 -14.78
C HIS A 202 -2.58 10.00 -14.21
N GLY A 203 -1.56 9.17 -14.47
CA GLY A 203 -0.16 9.44 -14.12
C GLY A 203 0.21 9.11 -12.67
N ALA A 204 -0.65 8.43 -11.91
CA ALA A 204 -0.30 8.01 -10.55
C ALA A 204 0.83 6.97 -10.58
N MET A 205 1.71 7.01 -9.57
CA MET A 205 2.62 5.90 -9.33
C MET A 205 1.86 4.76 -8.65
N LEU A 206 1.99 3.55 -9.18
CA LEU A 206 1.37 2.35 -8.63
C LEU A 206 2.41 1.46 -7.93
N THR A 207 2.12 1.01 -6.72
CA THR A 207 2.73 -0.18 -6.12
C THR A 207 1.70 -1.29 -5.99
N LEU A 208 2.15 -2.53 -6.12
CA LEU A 208 1.33 -3.69 -5.81
C LEU A 208 1.89 -4.38 -4.57
N SER A 209 0.99 -4.83 -3.69
CA SER A 209 1.34 -5.54 -2.46
C SER A 209 0.34 -6.66 -2.17
N SER A 210 0.62 -7.51 -1.17
CA SER A 210 -0.21 -8.68 -0.84
C SER A 210 -1.19 -8.46 0.30
N ASP A 211 -0.92 -7.50 1.20
CA ASP A 211 -1.57 -7.39 2.51
C ASP A 211 -1.61 -8.75 3.25
N TRP A 212 -0.51 -9.48 3.23
CA TRP A 212 -0.41 -10.77 3.92
C TRP A 212 -0.72 -10.60 5.42
N ASN A 213 -1.56 -11.44 6.01
CA ASN A 213 -2.05 -12.73 5.50
C ASN A 213 -3.49 -12.72 4.94
N VAL A 214 -4.01 -11.58 4.48
CA VAL A 214 -5.33 -11.50 3.83
C VAL A 214 -5.32 -12.18 2.46
N SER A 215 -4.28 -11.93 1.65
CA SER A 215 -4.05 -12.60 0.36
C SER A 215 -2.68 -13.27 0.33
N THR A 216 -2.44 -14.14 -0.65
CA THR A 216 -1.15 -14.84 -0.83
C THR A 216 0.05 -13.90 -0.92
N LEU A 217 1.19 -14.32 -0.35
CA LEU A 217 2.48 -13.64 -0.50
C LEU A 217 3.07 -13.77 -1.91
N ASN A 218 2.59 -14.72 -2.74
CA ASN A 218 3.16 -14.97 -4.06
C ASN A 218 2.88 -13.79 -5.01
N PRO A 219 3.91 -13.02 -5.41
CA PRO A 219 3.72 -11.84 -6.26
C PRO A 219 3.23 -12.22 -7.66
N PHE A 220 3.51 -13.43 -8.16
CA PHE A 220 3.05 -13.85 -9.49
C PHE A 220 1.53 -13.94 -9.57
N VAL A 221 0.85 -14.23 -8.46
CA VAL A 221 -0.62 -14.18 -8.40
C VAL A 221 -1.10 -12.74 -8.56
N GLY A 222 -0.50 -11.80 -7.83
CA GLY A 222 -0.80 -10.37 -7.98
C GLY A 222 -0.53 -9.86 -9.39
N ILE A 223 0.62 -10.21 -9.98
CA ILE A 223 0.99 -9.82 -11.36
C ILE A 223 0.00 -10.37 -12.37
N ALA A 224 -0.29 -11.68 -12.33
CA ALA A 224 -1.22 -12.32 -13.24
C ALA A 224 -2.63 -11.72 -13.14
N ASN A 225 -3.07 -11.42 -11.92
CA ASN A 225 -4.32 -10.73 -11.71
C ASN A 225 -4.24 -9.33 -12.34
N ALA A 226 -3.25 -8.51 -12.01
CA ALA A 226 -3.11 -7.15 -12.53
C ALA A 226 -3.24 -7.05 -14.06
N ILE A 227 -2.74 -8.04 -14.80
CA ILE A 227 -2.78 -8.04 -16.27
C ILE A 227 -4.08 -8.60 -16.89
N SER A 228 -4.97 -9.22 -16.10
CA SER A 228 -6.16 -9.92 -16.60
C SER A 228 -7.51 -9.32 -16.15
N ARG A 229 -7.49 -8.28 -15.31
CA ARG A 229 -8.68 -7.72 -14.64
C ARG A 229 -9.40 -6.65 -15.45
N GLN A 230 -9.92 -6.98 -16.62
CA GLN A 230 -10.66 -6.03 -17.45
C GLN A 230 -11.84 -5.38 -16.70
N PRO A 231 -12.08 -4.06 -16.85
CA PRO A 231 -11.35 -3.09 -17.67
C PRO A 231 -10.09 -2.50 -17.01
N GLU A 232 -9.80 -2.83 -15.75
CA GLU A 232 -8.69 -2.31 -14.95
C GLU A 232 -7.36 -3.07 -15.15
N ALA A 233 -7.20 -3.75 -16.29
CA ALA A 233 -5.98 -4.48 -16.61
C ALA A 233 -4.84 -3.52 -16.98
N ILE A 234 -3.63 -3.83 -16.49
CA ILE A 234 -2.40 -3.11 -16.81
C ILE A 234 -1.44 -4.00 -17.60
N SER A 235 -0.42 -3.42 -18.22
CA SER A 235 0.62 -4.23 -18.89
C SER A 235 1.48 -5.02 -17.89
N LEU A 236 2.07 -6.13 -18.36
CA LEU A 236 3.00 -6.92 -17.55
C LEU A 236 4.20 -6.09 -17.06
N ALA A 237 4.75 -5.22 -17.90
CA ALA A 237 5.86 -4.34 -17.52
C ALA A 237 5.47 -3.39 -16.37
N GLN A 238 4.26 -2.81 -16.42
CA GLN A 238 3.74 -1.97 -15.32
C GLN A 238 3.55 -2.78 -14.04
N ALA A 239 3.03 -4.01 -14.12
CA ALA A 239 2.85 -4.88 -12.96
C ALA A 239 4.19 -5.29 -12.32
N ILE A 240 5.21 -5.60 -13.13
CA ILE A 240 6.57 -5.88 -12.64
C ILE A 240 7.15 -4.65 -11.95
N ALA A 241 7.09 -3.47 -12.59
CA ALA A 241 7.59 -2.23 -12.00
C ALA A 241 6.90 -1.89 -10.66
N ALA A 242 5.60 -2.16 -10.55
CA ALA A 242 4.82 -1.94 -9.33
C ALA A 242 5.25 -2.84 -8.15
N TYR A 243 5.80 -4.03 -8.43
CA TYR A 243 6.37 -4.93 -7.41
C TYR A 243 7.88 -4.76 -7.18
N THR A 244 8.59 -4.04 -8.05
CA THR A 244 10.04 -3.88 -7.99
C THR A 244 10.45 -2.44 -7.75
N ILE A 245 10.76 -1.66 -8.79
CA ILE A 245 11.35 -0.33 -8.69
C ILE A 245 10.40 0.67 -8.00
N ASN A 246 9.09 0.58 -8.21
CA ASN A 246 8.13 1.46 -7.54
C ASN A 246 8.02 1.12 -6.04
N ALA A 247 8.11 -0.16 -5.68
CA ALA A 247 8.15 -0.59 -4.29
C ALA A 247 9.45 -0.14 -3.60
N ALA A 248 10.58 -0.21 -4.30
CA ALA A 248 11.86 0.35 -3.84
C ALA A 248 11.77 1.87 -3.64
N TYR A 249 11.12 2.57 -4.57
CA TYR A 249 10.83 4.00 -4.43
C TYR A 249 9.97 4.28 -3.19
N ALA A 250 8.88 3.55 -2.97
CA ALA A 250 8.04 3.70 -1.78
C ALA A 250 8.80 3.48 -0.46
N MET A 251 9.90 2.71 -0.48
CA MET A 251 10.75 2.43 0.68
C MET A 251 12.01 3.31 0.79
N ARG A 252 12.18 4.30 -0.10
CA ARG A 252 13.42 5.10 -0.20
C ARG A 252 14.66 4.25 -0.40
N GLN A 253 14.59 3.35 -1.38
CA GLN A 253 15.68 2.44 -1.76
C GLN A 253 15.83 2.27 -3.28
N ASP A 254 15.17 3.09 -4.09
CA ASP A 254 15.24 3.02 -5.56
C ASP A 254 16.64 3.29 -6.12
N ASP A 255 17.52 3.93 -5.34
CA ASP A 255 18.95 4.11 -5.61
C ASP A 255 19.79 2.87 -5.25
N ILE A 256 19.25 1.95 -4.44
CA ILE A 256 19.96 0.78 -3.90
C ILE A 256 19.44 -0.52 -4.53
N VAL A 257 18.14 -0.64 -4.79
CA VAL A 257 17.46 -1.86 -5.27
C VAL A 257 16.30 -1.54 -6.22
N GLY A 258 15.58 -2.57 -6.65
CA GLY A 258 14.36 -2.46 -7.46
C GLY A 258 14.61 -2.54 -8.97
N SER A 259 15.85 -2.39 -9.41
CA SER A 259 16.28 -2.66 -10.80
C SER A 259 17.70 -3.23 -10.85
N LEU A 260 18.05 -3.86 -11.97
CA LEU A 260 19.38 -4.40 -12.24
C LEU A 260 20.20 -3.40 -13.04
N GLU A 261 20.87 -2.51 -12.34
CA GLU A 261 21.72 -1.44 -12.90
C GLU A 261 23.06 -1.41 -12.18
N ALA A 262 24.12 -1.02 -12.89
CA ALA A 262 25.45 -0.88 -12.28
C ALA A 262 25.42 0.12 -11.13
N GLY A 263 25.93 -0.29 -9.96
CA GLY A 263 25.92 0.50 -8.72
C GLY A 263 24.84 0.11 -7.72
N LYS A 264 23.78 -0.62 -8.14
CA LYS A 264 22.75 -1.15 -7.24
C LYS A 264 23.15 -2.50 -6.63
N GLN A 265 22.50 -2.88 -5.53
CA GLN A 265 22.69 -4.18 -4.91
C GLN A 265 22.08 -5.29 -5.79
N ALA A 266 22.78 -6.43 -5.85
CA ALA A 266 22.37 -7.58 -6.62
C ALA A 266 21.25 -8.37 -5.91
N ASP A 267 20.05 -7.78 -5.92
CA ASP A 267 18.81 -8.37 -5.45
C ASP A 267 17.98 -8.82 -6.66
N PHE A 268 17.96 -10.11 -6.95
CA PHE A 268 17.26 -10.65 -8.12
C PHE A 268 16.81 -12.09 -7.92
N ILE A 269 15.93 -12.52 -8.82
CA ILE A 269 15.46 -13.89 -8.90
C ILE A 269 15.81 -14.47 -10.28
N ILE A 270 16.00 -15.78 -10.33
CA ILE A 270 16.11 -16.53 -11.58
C ILE A 270 14.81 -17.29 -11.78
N LEU A 271 14.21 -17.12 -12.96
CA LEU A 271 13.00 -17.82 -13.36
C LEU A 271 13.33 -18.80 -14.48
N GLN A 272 12.60 -19.92 -14.52
CA GLN A 272 12.76 -20.90 -15.60
C GLN A 272 12.29 -20.33 -16.95
N ASN A 273 11.21 -19.56 -16.95
CA ASN A 273 10.54 -19.08 -18.15
C ASN A 273 10.53 -17.55 -18.21
N ASN A 274 10.55 -17.01 -19.43
CA ASN A 274 10.34 -15.59 -19.67
C ASN A 274 8.86 -15.23 -19.44
N LEU A 275 8.58 -14.39 -18.43
CA LEU A 275 7.20 -13.99 -18.10
C LEU A 275 6.46 -13.32 -19.27
N PHE A 276 7.18 -12.67 -20.19
CA PHE A 276 6.58 -11.98 -21.35
C PHE A 276 6.05 -12.93 -22.42
N GLU A 277 6.34 -14.22 -22.33
CA GLU A 277 5.88 -15.27 -23.24
C GLU A 277 4.76 -16.12 -22.63
N LEU A 278 4.34 -15.82 -21.40
CA LEU A 278 3.37 -16.59 -20.64
C LEU A 278 1.99 -15.92 -20.61
N THR A 279 0.95 -16.74 -20.56
CA THR A 279 -0.41 -16.31 -20.22
C THR A 279 -0.51 -15.94 -18.73
N ALA A 280 -1.58 -15.23 -18.33
CA ALA A 280 -1.80 -14.89 -16.92
C ALA A 280 -1.86 -16.14 -16.02
N GLU A 281 -2.50 -17.21 -16.45
CA GLU A 281 -2.56 -18.46 -15.68
C GLU A 281 -1.19 -19.14 -15.54
N GLU A 282 -0.38 -19.14 -16.58
CA GLU A 282 1.01 -19.64 -16.51
C GLU A 282 1.90 -18.78 -15.62
N ILE A 283 1.71 -17.45 -15.63
CA ILE A 283 2.40 -16.55 -14.71
C ILE A 283 2.08 -16.92 -13.26
N LYS A 284 0.81 -17.16 -12.89
CA LYS A 284 0.43 -17.58 -11.51
C LYS A 284 1.21 -18.81 -11.04
N ALA A 285 1.47 -19.75 -11.95
CA ALA A 285 2.17 -21.00 -11.68
C ALA A 285 3.70 -20.89 -11.71
N THR A 286 4.24 -19.71 -12.00
CA THR A 286 5.69 -19.49 -12.08
C THR A 286 6.37 -19.81 -10.74
N LYS A 287 7.54 -20.46 -10.84
CA LYS A 287 8.40 -20.78 -9.70
C LYS A 287 9.71 -20.01 -9.79
N VAL A 288 10.23 -19.62 -8.63
CA VAL A 288 11.55 -19.03 -8.50
C VAL A 288 12.57 -20.15 -8.34
N GLU A 289 13.56 -20.21 -9.25
CA GLU A 289 14.65 -21.19 -9.20
C GLU A 289 15.73 -20.77 -8.21
N GLN A 290 16.02 -19.47 -8.15
CA GLN A 290 17.01 -18.91 -7.24
C GLN A 290 16.58 -17.53 -6.78
N THR A 291 16.90 -17.22 -5.53
CA THR A 291 16.76 -15.88 -4.95
C THR A 291 18.13 -15.40 -4.51
N TRP A 292 18.49 -14.19 -4.90
CA TRP A 292 19.74 -13.54 -4.55
C TRP A 292 19.44 -12.23 -3.82
N VAL A 293 20.12 -12.01 -2.71
CA VAL A 293 20.02 -10.78 -1.90
C VAL A 293 21.42 -10.34 -1.55
N ASN A 294 21.77 -9.10 -1.88
CA ASN A 294 23.10 -8.51 -1.74
C ASN A 294 24.19 -9.36 -2.43
N GLY A 295 23.87 -9.93 -3.60
CA GLY A 295 24.80 -10.80 -4.34
C GLY A 295 25.07 -12.15 -3.67
N LYS A 296 24.30 -12.53 -2.66
CA LYS A 296 24.37 -13.85 -2.01
C LYS A 296 23.12 -14.65 -2.32
N ARG A 297 23.30 -15.88 -2.80
CA ARG A 297 22.21 -16.84 -2.96
C ARG A 297 21.57 -17.13 -1.61
N ARG A 298 20.25 -17.06 -1.55
CA ARG A 298 19.43 -17.48 -0.41
C ARG A 298 18.88 -18.87 -0.69
N ASN A 299 18.87 -19.70 0.35
CA ASN A 299 18.31 -21.04 0.34
C ASN A 299 16.78 -20.99 0.45
#